data_AF-A0A958G2U8-F1
#
_entry.id   AF-A0A958G2U8-F1
#
_cell.length_a   1.000
_cell.length_b   1.000
_cell.length_c   1.000
_cell.angle_alpha   90.00
_cell.angle_beta   90.00
_cell.angle_gamma   90.00
#
_symmetry.space_group_name_H-M   'P 1'
#
loop_
_entity.id
_entity.type
_entity.pdbx_description
1 polymer ?
#
loop_
_entity_poly.entity_id
_entity_poly.type
_entity_poly.pdbx_seq_one_letter_code
_entity_poly.pdbx_strand_id
1 'polypeptide(L)' 'MVIERFPDVSDADENGLLAIGGDLEVGSLLLAYRSGIFPWPYSSRYPAWFAPPQRALIMLDEFHV' A
#
# COMPACT_ATOMS: atom_id res chain seq x y z
N MET A 1 10.04 1.33 -13.62
CA MET A 1 9.55 2.54 -14.30
C MET A 1 8.61 3.17 -13.32
N VAL A 2 8.97 4.37 -12.84
CA VAL A 2 8.33 4.99 -11.67
C VAL A 2 6.81 5.02 -11.86
N ILE A 3 6.09 4.65 -10.80
CA ILE A 3 4.63 4.66 -10.80
C ILE A 3 4.15 6.12 -10.76
N GLU A 4 3.47 6.57 -11.81
CA GLU A 4 2.94 7.93 -11.90
C GLU A 4 1.55 8.08 -11.25
N ARG A 5 0.79 6.98 -11.17
CA ARG A 5 -0.54 6.94 -10.56
C ARG A 5 -0.90 5.54 -10.06
N PHE A 6 -1.65 5.49 -8.97
CA PHE A 6 -2.33 4.28 -8.50
C PHE A 6 -3.83 4.35 -8.86
N PRO A 7 -4.54 3.20 -8.91
CA PRO A 7 -6.00 3.17 -8.85
C PRO A 7 -6.52 3.81 -7.55
N ASP A 8 -7.81 4.11 -7.47
CA ASP A 8 -8.40 4.62 -6.24
C ASP A 8 -8.37 3.53 -5.15
N VAL A 9 -8.13 3.91 -3.90
CA VAL A 9 -8.10 2.94 -2.79
C VAL A 9 -9.45 2.24 -2.58
N SER A 10 -10.55 2.84 -3.06
CA SER A 10 -11.87 2.20 -3.05
C SER A 10 -11.98 1.00 -3.99
N ASP A 11 -11.06 0.86 -4.95
CA ASP A 11 -11.04 -0.23 -5.91
C ASP A 11 -10.35 -1.50 -5.35
N ALA A 12 -9.81 -1.43 -4.13
CA ALA A 12 -9.19 -2.58 -3.47
C ALA A 12 -10.22 -3.67 -3.16
N ASP A 13 -9.79 -4.94 -3.24
CA ASP A 13 -10.64 -6.06 -2.89
C ASP A 13 -10.94 -6.16 -1.38
N GLU A 14 -11.73 -7.14 -0.96
CA GLU A 14 -12.08 -7.36 0.45
C GLU A 14 -10.86 -7.58 1.38
N ASN A 15 -9.74 -8.03 0.81
CA ASN A 15 -8.48 -8.25 1.52
C ASN A 15 -7.53 -7.04 1.38
N GLY A 16 -7.96 -5.98 0.69
CA GLY A 16 -7.21 -4.78 0.45
C GLY A 16 -6.23 -4.85 -0.72
N LEU A 17 -6.19 -5.91 -1.53
CA LEU A 17 -5.31 -5.95 -2.69
C LEU A 17 -5.78 -4.94 -3.73
N LEU A 18 -4.89 -4.03 -4.13
CA LEU A 18 -5.18 -2.94 -5.07
C LEU A 18 -4.52 -3.15 -6.44
N ALA A 19 -3.24 -3.53 -6.44
CA ALA A 19 -2.48 -3.71 -7.68
C ALA A 19 -1.30 -4.67 -7.50
N ILE A 20 -0.79 -5.23 -8.60
CA ILE A 20 0.42 -6.07 -8.64
C ILE A 20 1.35 -5.50 -9.72
N GLY A 21 2.65 -5.41 -9.43
CA GLY A 21 3.67 -4.93 -10.39
C GLY A 21 4.23 -3.55 -10.05
N GLY A 22 4.89 -2.93 -11.03
CA GLY A 22 5.60 -1.66 -10.85
C GLY A 22 7.01 -1.85 -10.26
N ASP A 23 7.46 -0.88 -9.48
CA ASP A 23 8.78 -0.88 -8.83
C ASP A 23 8.71 -0.38 -7.38
N LEU A 24 9.83 -0.44 -6.66
CA LEU A 24 9.98 0.09 -5.31
C LEU A 24 10.89 1.32 -5.29
N GLU A 25 10.90 2.09 -6.38
CA GLU A 25 11.66 3.34 -6.43
C GLU A 25 11.09 4.36 -5.43
N VAL A 26 11.95 5.26 -4.95
CA VAL A 26 11.59 6.24 -3.90
C VAL A 26 10.34 7.06 -4.28
N GLY A 27 10.22 7.46 -5.54
CA GLY A 27 9.04 8.20 -6.02
C GLY A 27 7.74 7.40 -5.92
N SER A 28 7.78 6.13 -6.34
CA SER A 28 6.64 5.20 -6.28
C SER A 28 6.21 4.95 -4.82
N LEU A 29 7.17 4.76 -3.92
CA LEU A 29 6.90 4.58 -2.49
C LEU A 29 6.28 5.83 -1.87
N LEU A 30 6.84 7.01 -2.11
CA LEU A 30 6.31 8.26 -1.59
C LEU A 30 4.88 8.52 -2.09
N LEU A 31 4.61 8.23 -3.36
CA LEU A 31 3.26 8.30 -3.92
C LEU A 31 2.32 7.31 -3.22
N ALA A 32 2.72 6.05 -3.08
CA ALA A 32 1.92 5.01 -2.43
C ALA A 32 1.55 5.39 -1.00
N TYR A 33 2.53 5.69 -0.15
CA TYR A 33 2.29 6.02 1.26
C TYR A 33 1.42 7.26 1.44
N ARG A 34 1.58 8.30 0.60
CA ARG A 34 0.74 9.50 0.62
C ARG A 34 -0.71 9.22 0.23
N SER A 35 -0.92 8.25 -0.65
CA SER A 35 -2.24 7.78 -1.05
C SER A 35 -2.80 6.69 -0.11
N GLY A 36 -2.08 6.35 0.97
CA GLY A 36 -2.49 5.30 1.89
C GLY A 36 -2.38 3.89 1.29
N ILE A 37 -1.43 3.64 0.40
CA ILE A 37 -1.18 2.36 -0.26
C ILE A 37 0.16 1.82 0.25
N PHE A 38 0.22 0.51 0.52
CA PHE A 38 1.36 -0.13 1.16
C PHE A 38 1.89 -1.28 0.30
N PRO A 39 3.20 -1.33 0.02
CA PRO A 39 3.78 -2.46 -0.69
C PRO A 39 3.92 -3.68 0.24
N TRP A 40 3.57 -4.85 -0.26
CA TRP A 40 3.84 -6.14 0.36
C TRP A 40 4.62 -7.03 -0.61
N PRO A 41 5.76 -7.62 -0.20
CA PRO A 41 6.41 -8.67 -0.99
C PRO A 41 5.45 -9.76 -1.46
N TYR A 42 5.34 -9.93 -2.79
CA TYR A 42 4.51 -10.97 -3.40
C TYR A 42 5.37 -11.98 -4.17
N SER A 43 6.27 -11.50 -5.02
CA SER A 43 7.27 -12.32 -5.71
C SER A 43 8.64 -11.66 -5.66
N SER A 44 9.69 -12.41 -5.99
CA SER A 44 11.06 -11.85 -6.09
C SER A 44 11.21 -10.77 -7.16
N ARG A 45 10.21 -10.58 -8.03
CA ARG A 45 10.27 -9.63 -9.15
C ARG A 45 9.34 -8.44 -9.00
N TYR A 46 8.25 -8.58 -8.25
CA TYR A 46 7.18 -7.57 -8.22
C TYR A 46 6.55 -7.44 -6.83
N PRO A 47 6.24 -6.21 -6.38
CA PRO A 47 5.42 -5.99 -5.20
C PRO A 47 3.94 -6.20 -5.52
N ALA A 48 3.17 -6.51 -4.48
CA ALA A 48 1.73 -6.28 -4.43
C ALA A 48 1.47 -5.02 -3.62
N TRP A 49 0.47 -4.24 -4.00
CA TRP A 49 0.11 -2.98 -3.36
C TRP A 49 -1.24 -3.14 -2.69
N PHE A 50 -1.30 -2.79 -1.41
CA PHE A 50 -2.48 -2.98 -0.56
C PHE A 50 -3.04 -1.65 -0.05
N ALA A 51 -4.36 -1.54 -0.02
CA ALA A 51 -5.12 -0.50 0.64
C ALA A 51 -6.32 -1.14 1.37
N PRO A 52 -6.12 -1.73 2.56
CA PRO A 52 -7.18 -2.40 3.30
C PRO A 52 -8.37 -1.46 3.57
N PRO A 53 -9.62 -1.92 3.37
CA PRO A 53 -10.82 -1.11 3.60
C PRO A 53 -10.98 -0.72 5.08
N GLN A 54 -10.48 -1.56 5.98
CA GLN A 54 -10.32 -1.25 7.40
C GLN A 54 -8.83 -1.18 7.75
N ARG A 55 -8.39 -0.06 8.32
CA ARG A 55 -6.98 0.19 8.62
C ARG A 55 -6.72 0.03 10.12
N ALA A 56 -5.75 -0.81 10.45
CA ALA A 56 -5.25 -0.90 11.81
C ALA A 56 -4.50 0.39 12.18
N LEU A 57 -4.85 0.97 13.33
CA LEU A 57 -4.16 2.10 13.92
C LEU A 57 -3.77 1.71 15.35
N ILE A 58 -2.60 2.20 15.79
CA ILE A 58 -2.19 2.12 17.19
C ILE A 58 -2.32 3.52 17.76
N MET A 59 -3.28 3.69 18.67
CA MET A 59 -3.45 4.93 19.42
C MET A 59 -2.38 4.97 20.51
N LEU A 60 -1.46 5.94 20.41
CA LEU A 60 -0.28 5.99 21.28
C LEU A 60 -0.63 6.31 22.74
N ASP A 61 -1.74 7.01 22.97
CA ASP A 61 -2.32 7.31 24.28
C ASP A 61 -3.04 6.11 24.92
N GLU A 62 -3.34 5.08 24.14
CA GLU A 62 -3.95 3.82 24.60
C GLU A 62 -2.95 2.65 24.58
N PHE A 63 -1.66 2.92 24.34
CA PHE A 63 -0.65 1.88 24.21
C PHE A 63 -0.44 1.11 25.52
N HIS A 64 -0.56 -0.21 25.46
CA HIS A 64 -0.37 -1.11 26.60
C HIS A 64 1.05 -1.70 26.61
N VAL A 65 1.73 -1.66 27.76
CA VAL A 65 3.10 -2.18 28.00
C VAL A 65 3.08 -3.29 29.03
#